data_AF-A0A1B0AT12-F1
#
_entry.id   AF-A0A1B0AT12-F1
#
_cell.length_a   1.000
_cell.length_b   1.000
_cell.length_c   1.000
_cell.angle_alpha   90.00
_cell.angle_beta   90.00
_cell.angle_gamma   90.00
#
_symmetry.space_group_name_H-M   'P 1'
#
loop_
_entity.id
_entity.type
_entity.pdbx_description
1 polymer ?
#
loop_
_entity_poly.entity_id
_entity_poly.type
_entity_poly.pdbx_seq_one_letter_code
_entity_poly.pdbx_strand_id
1 'polypeptide(L)'
;NNNNNNKNDSSKNIKCNNNKSDNTTRRATPPQQHHQSAHIASRHCANCSTCSHTHRLPHIACQNHGNFDTGCGRKPHLLYMSERRRNLILDLHNLARSRIATGQVTGYKSASHMPQLKWENELAYLAVLHAKRCKFAHGQCHNTQRFHYSRQNIGYY
;
A
#
# COMPACT_ATOMS: atom_id res chain seq x y z
N ASN A 1 37.42 36.54 -27.33
CA ASN A 1 36.91 35.25 -27.85
C ASN A 1 36.06 34.61 -26.76
N ASN A 2 34.78 34.94 -26.68
CA ASN A 2 33.65 34.32 -27.40
C ASN A 2 33.34 32.88 -26.96
N ASN A 3 32.32 32.80 -26.10
CA ASN A 3 31.05 32.08 -26.29
C ASN A 3 30.97 30.53 -26.28
N ASN A 4 30.13 30.08 -25.32
CA ASN A 4 28.94 29.22 -25.48
C ASN A 4 29.02 27.69 -25.26
N ASN A 5 28.31 27.29 -24.20
CA ASN A 5 27.21 26.30 -24.13
C ASN A 5 27.46 24.85 -24.57
N ASN A 6 27.32 23.88 -23.66
CA ASN A 6 26.03 23.22 -23.42
C ASN A 6 26.05 22.21 -22.26
N LYS A 7 25.01 22.28 -21.42
CA LYS A 7 24.60 21.24 -20.45
C LYS A 7 24.11 19.99 -21.20
N ASN A 8 24.26 18.81 -20.59
CA ASN A 8 23.28 17.74 -20.69
C ASN A 8 23.40 16.78 -19.50
N ASP A 9 22.67 17.15 -18.45
CA ASP A 9 22.16 16.24 -17.42
C ASP A 9 21.08 15.36 -18.08
N SER A 10 21.13 14.05 -17.89
CA SER A 10 20.12 13.12 -18.43
C SER A 10 19.56 12.26 -17.32
N SER A 11 18.88 12.92 -16.38
CA SER A 11 17.70 12.36 -15.72
C SER A 11 16.65 11.99 -16.77
N LYS A 12 16.64 10.72 -17.22
CA LYS A 12 15.57 10.19 -18.08
C LYS A 12 14.33 9.92 -17.24
N ASN A 13 13.44 10.92 -17.23
CA ASN A 13 12.04 10.80 -16.82
C ASN A 13 11.34 9.76 -17.70
N ILE A 14 11.05 8.57 -17.17
CA ILE A 14 10.19 7.60 -17.85
C ILE A 14 8.74 7.90 -17.44
N LYS A 15 8.00 8.52 -18.36
CA LYS A 15 6.56 8.76 -18.25
C LYS A 15 5.83 7.42 -18.35
N CYS A 16 5.17 6.98 -17.27
CA CYS A 16 4.22 5.87 -17.33
C CYS A 16 2.91 6.37 -17.96
N ASN A 17 2.68 6.07 -19.23
CA ASN A 17 1.41 6.35 -19.89
C ASN A 17 0.36 5.30 -19.46
N ASN A 18 -0.78 5.79 -18.95
CA ASN A 18 -1.92 4.96 -18.59
C ASN A 18 -2.89 4.90 -19.78
N ASN A 19 -3.00 3.74 -20.42
CA ASN A 19 -4.15 3.49 -21.28
C ASN A 19 -5.37 3.17 -20.43
N LYS A 20 -6.36 4.04 -20.56
CA LYS A 20 -7.68 4.01 -19.95
C LYS A 20 -8.43 2.78 -20.49
N SER A 21 -8.93 1.93 -19.59
CA SER A 21 -10.00 0.98 -19.93
C SER A 21 -11.25 1.37 -19.16
N ASP A 22 -12.31 1.58 -19.93
CA ASP A 22 -13.66 1.90 -19.49
C ASP A 22 -14.25 0.81 -18.57
N ASN A 23 -15.07 1.20 -17.60
CA ASN A 23 -16.51 0.87 -17.64
C ASN A 23 -17.29 1.31 -16.40
N THR A 24 -18.42 1.95 -16.67
CA THR A 24 -19.78 1.59 -16.23
C THR A 24 -20.06 1.34 -14.74
N THR A 25 -20.84 2.27 -14.20
CA THR A 25 -21.56 2.30 -12.92
C THR A 25 -22.12 0.93 -12.49
N ARG A 26 -21.72 0.45 -11.30
CA ARG A 26 -22.43 -0.62 -10.59
C ARG A 26 -22.90 -0.18 -9.20
N ARG A 27 -24.19 -0.41 -8.99
CA ARG A 27 -25.03 -0.14 -7.82
C ARG A 27 -24.54 -0.90 -6.59
N ALA A 28 -24.63 -0.27 -5.42
CA ALA A 28 -24.25 -0.85 -4.13
C ALA A 28 -25.27 -1.90 -3.64
N THR A 29 -24.80 -2.98 -3.02
CA THR A 29 -25.60 -3.97 -2.26
C THR A 29 -24.80 -4.42 -1.03
N PRO A 30 -25.45 -4.78 0.11
CA PRO A 30 -24.82 -4.84 1.45
C PRO A 30 -23.97 -6.10 1.69
N PRO A 31 -23.14 -6.15 2.77
CA PRO A 31 -22.05 -7.11 2.89
C PRO A 31 -22.47 -8.44 3.55
N GLN A 32 -22.14 -9.57 2.90
CA GLN A 32 -22.11 -10.90 3.52
C GLN A 32 -20.65 -11.37 3.66
N GLN A 33 -20.25 -11.74 4.88
CA GLN A 33 -18.86 -11.79 5.37
C GLN A 33 -18.03 -13.05 5.05
N HIS A 34 -18.47 -13.99 4.21
CA HIS A 34 -17.67 -15.19 3.90
C HIS A 34 -17.30 -15.41 2.42
N HIS A 35 -17.85 -14.63 1.48
CA HIS A 35 -17.58 -14.77 0.04
C HIS A 35 -16.62 -13.71 -0.55
N GLN A 36 -16.14 -12.75 0.27
CA GLN A 36 -15.37 -11.60 -0.23
C GLN A 36 -13.87 -11.91 -0.44
N SER A 37 -13.27 -12.83 0.30
CA SER A 37 -11.82 -13.09 0.27
C SER A 37 -11.33 -13.67 -1.07
N ALA A 38 -12.09 -14.59 -1.68
CA ALA A 38 -11.73 -15.20 -2.96
C ALA A 38 -11.84 -14.21 -4.14
N HIS A 39 -12.83 -13.31 -4.11
CA HIS A 39 -13.01 -12.27 -5.12
C HIS A 39 -11.96 -11.17 -5.05
N ILE A 40 -11.43 -10.87 -3.87
CA ILE A 40 -10.34 -9.90 -3.70
C ILE A 40 -9.02 -10.51 -4.20
N ALA A 41 -8.74 -11.77 -3.87
CA ALA A 41 -7.54 -12.48 -4.30
C ALA A 41 -7.36 -12.52 -5.83
N SER A 42 -8.41 -12.85 -6.59
CA SER A 42 -8.35 -12.94 -8.05
C SER A 42 -8.11 -11.59 -8.74
N ARG A 43 -8.66 -10.50 -8.19
CA ARG A 43 -8.48 -9.13 -8.72
C ARG A 43 -7.04 -8.64 -8.60
N HIS A 44 -6.31 -9.05 -7.57
CA HIS A 44 -4.97 -8.53 -7.35
C HIS A 44 -3.86 -9.29 -8.08
N CYS A 45 -4.11 -10.49 -8.60
CA CYS A 45 -3.09 -11.26 -9.32
C CYS A 45 -2.47 -10.51 -10.52
N ALA A 46 -3.21 -9.60 -11.15
CA ALA A 46 -2.73 -8.79 -12.27
C ALA A 46 -2.13 -7.43 -11.86
N ASN A 47 -2.25 -7.02 -10.59
CA ASN A 47 -1.96 -5.65 -10.13
C ASN A 47 -0.48 -5.41 -9.78
N CYS A 48 0.42 -6.26 -10.24
CA CYS A 48 1.87 -6.19 -9.99
C CYS A 48 2.66 -6.18 -11.30
N SER A 49 2.40 -5.20 -12.15
CA SER A 49 3.37 -4.80 -13.17
C SER A 49 4.46 -3.99 -12.49
N THR A 50 5.67 -4.56 -12.37
CA THR A 50 6.83 -3.75 -12.01
C THR A 50 7.12 -2.74 -13.12
N CYS A 51 7.90 -1.69 -12.85
CA CYS A 51 8.38 -0.76 -13.87
C CYS A 51 9.27 -1.43 -14.94
N SER A 52 9.53 -2.74 -14.84
CA SER A 52 10.09 -3.56 -15.92
C SER A 52 9.01 -4.51 -16.43
N HIS A 53 8.64 -4.38 -17.71
CA HIS A 53 7.65 -5.27 -18.36
C HIS A 53 8.05 -6.77 -18.35
N THR A 54 9.26 -7.09 -17.89
CA THR A 54 9.85 -8.44 -17.87
C THR A 54 9.66 -9.20 -16.55
N HIS A 55 9.31 -8.53 -15.44
CA HIS A 55 9.17 -9.21 -14.14
C HIS A 55 7.82 -8.91 -13.49
N ARG A 56 6.92 -9.91 -13.52
CA ARG A 56 5.68 -9.92 -12.72
C ARG A 56 5.99 -10.48 -11.35
N LEU A 57 5.91 -9.65 -10.31
CA LEU A 57 6.03 -10.12 -8.93
C LEU A 57 4.69 -10.70 -8.48
N PRO A 58 4.67 -11.82 -7.73
CA PRO A 58 3.43 -12.36 -7.20
C PRO A 58 2.81 -11.39 -6.20
N HIS A 59 1.57 -10.98 -6.47
CA HIS A 59 0.81 -10.16 -5.52
C HIS A 59 0.52 -10.94 -4.24
N ILE A 60 0.59 -10.29 -3.09
CA ILE A 60 0.40 -10.92 -1.77
C ILE A 60 -0.94 -11.65 -1.59
N ALA A 61 -1.99 -11.14 -2.23
CA ALA A 61 -3.32 -11.73 -2.26
C ALA A 61 -3.54 -12.78 -3.35
N CYS A 62 -2.64 -12.91 -4.33
CA CYS A 62 -2.82 -13.87 -5.41
C CYS A 62 -2.69 -15.30 -4.90
N GLN A 63 -3.67 -16.16 -5.19
CA GLN A 63 -3.73 -17.54 -4.71
C GLN A 63 -3.56 -17.67 -3.18
N ASN A 64 -3.89 -16.62 -2.44
CA ASN A 64 -3.75 -16.59 -0.98
C ASN A 64 -5.12 -16.83 -0.34
N HIS A 65 -5.25 -17.93 0.39
CA HIS A 65 -6.49 -18.31 1.07
C HIS A 65 -6.64 -17.66 2.46
N GLY A 66 -5.67 -16.85 2.89
CA GLY A 66 -5.68 -16.16 4.17
C GLY A 66 -5.29 -17.04 5.36
N ASN A 67 -4.64 -18.18 5.13
CA ASN A 67 -4.08 -19.01 6.20
C ASN A 67 -2.74 -18.44 6.71
N PHE A 68 -2.33 -18.85 7.91
CA PHE A 68 -0.97 -18.58 8.38
C PHE A 68 0.03 -19.44 7.62
N ASP A 69 1.20 -18.87 7.33
CA ASP A 69 2.32 -19.60 6.76
C ASP A 69 2.92 -20.55 7.81
N THR A 70 3.55 -21.62 7.35
CA THR A 70 4.18 -22.65 8.20
C THR A 70 5.27 -22.07 9.11
N GLY A 71 5.93 -20.98 8.69
CA GLY A 71 6.92 -20.24 9.46
C GLY A 71 6.37 -19.53 10.70
N CYS A 72 5.06 -19.45 10.88
CA CYS A 72 4.42 -18.82 12.03
C CYS A 72 4.44 -19.65 13.33
N GLY A 73 4.86 -20.92 13.26
CA GLY A 73 4.85 -21.83 14.40
C GLY A 73 3.50 -22.52 14.62
N ARG A 74 3.34 -23.21 15.76
CA ARG A 74 2.27 -24.20 15.98
C ARG A 74 0.88 -23.60 16.25
N LYS A 75 0.81 -22.40 16.86
CA LYS A 75 -0.45 -21.75 17.27
C LYS A 75 -0.36 -20.24 17.07
N PRO A 76 -0.29 -19.76 15.82
CA PRO A 76 -0.22 -18.33 15.56
C PRO A 76 -1.57 -17.65 15.83
N HIS A 77 -1.51 -16.44 16.36
CA HIS A 77 -2.68 -15.63 16.65
C HIS A 77 -2.62 -14.31 15.89
N LEU A 78 -3.69 -13.98 15.17
CA LEU A 78 -3.81 -12.69 14.50
C LEU A 78 -4.44 -11.70 15.47
N LEU A 79 -3.73 -10.62 15.73
CA LEU A 79 -4.27 -9.50 16.48
C LEU A 79 -5.28 -8.72 15.61
N TYR A 80 -6.58 -9.03 15.74
CA TYR A 80 -7.64 -8.42 14.92
C TYR A 80 -7.72 -6.91 15.09
N MET A 81 -7.58 -6.09 14.05
CA MET A 81 -7.65 -4.63 14.15
C MET A 81 -9.07 -4.11 14.41
N SER A 82 -9.45 -4.03 15.69
CA SER A 82 -10.70 -3.44 16.15
C SER A 82 -10.78 -1.95 15.79
N GLU A 83 -11.99 -1.39 15.77
CA GLU A 83 -12.21 0.04 15.47
C GLU A 83 -11.36 0.95 16.38
N ARG A 84 -11.36 0.69 17.69
CA ARG A 84 -10.53 1.41 18.64
C ARG A 84 -9.04 1.40 18.27
N ARG A 85 -8.52 0.27 17.79
CA ARG A 85 -7.11 0.15 17.38
C ARG A 85 -6.83 0.84 16.05
N ARG A 86 -7.75 0.73 15.08
CA ARG A 86 -7.65 1.46 13.81
C ARG A 86 -7.63 2.97 14.04
N ASN A 87 -8.52 3.48 14.90
CA ASN A 87 -8.60 4.90 15.23
C ASN A 87 -7.32 5.35 15.95
N LEU A 88 -6.85 4.60 16.95
CA LEU A 88 -5.58 4.90 17.62
C LEU A 88 -4.40 5.01 16.64
N ILE A 89 -4.28 4.06 15.71
CA ILE A 89 -3.23 4.09 14.69
C ILE A 89 -3.37 5.33 13.80
N LEU A 90 -4.57 5.64 13.32
CA LEU A 90 -4.81 6.84 12.52
C LEU A 90 -4.49 8.13 13.28
N ASP A 91 -4.93 8.24 14.52
CA ASP A 91 -4.75 9.43 15.36
C ASP A 91 -3.26 9.69 15.60
N LEU A 92 -2.48 8.65 15.91
CA LEU A 92 -1.03 8.77 16.08
C LEU A 92 -0.35 9.24 14.79
N HIS A 93 -0.71 8.68 13.62
CA HIS A 93 -0.13 9.10 12.34
C HIS A 93 -0.54 10.55 11.98
N ASN A 94 -1.81 10.89 12.18
CA ASN A 94 -2.34 12.21 11.84
C ASN A 94 -1.81 13.30 12.78
N LEU A 95 -1.61 12.99 14.06
CA LEU A 95 -0.94 13.88 15.01
C LEU A 95 0.50 14.15 14.57
N ALA A 96 1.27 13.12 14.24
CA ALA A 96 2.64 13.28 13.76
C ALA A 96 2.70 14.11 12.46
N ARG A 97 1.82 13.82 11.48
CA ARG A 97 1.71 14.58 10.23
C ARG A 97 1.35 16.05 10.49
N SER A 98 0.42 16.32 11.40
CA SER A 98 0.02 17.68 11.77
C SER A 98 1.18 18.48 12.37
N ARG A 99 1.96 17.87 13.26
CA ARG A 99 3.16 18.49 13.85
C ARG A 99 4.20 18.86 12.78
N ILE A 100 4.44 17.98 11.82
CA ILE A 100 5.35 18.28 10.70
C ILE A 100 4.77 19.42 9.84
N ALA A 101 3.48 19.32 9.48
CA ALA A 101 2.83 20.30 8.62
C ALA A 101 2.86 21.72 9.22
N THR A 102 2.70 21.83 10.53
CA THR A 102 2.71 23.10 11.28
C THR A 102 4.11 23.58 11.68
N GLY A 103 5.18 22.87 11.30
CA GLY A 103 6.56 23.26 11.62
C GLY A 103 6.94 23.05 13.09
N GLN A 104 6.22 22.20 13.82
CA GLN A 104 6.48 21.90 15.24
C GLN A 104 7.58 20.85 15.45
N VAL A 105 8.10 20.25 14.37
CA VAL A 105 9.16 19.24 14.43
C VAL A 105 10.47 19.85 13.97
N THR A 106 11.41 20.02 14.89
CA THR A 106 12.76 20.54 14.61
C THR A 106 13.44 19.73 13.51
N GLY A 107 14.11 20.41 12.58
CA GLY A 107 14.78 19.79 11.43
C GLY A 107 13.90 19.56 10.20
N TYR A 108 12.58 19.78 10.31
CA TYR A 108 11.65 19.71 9.17
C TYR A 108 11.05 21.08 8.89
N LYS A 109 10.89 21.41 7.60
CA LYS A 109 10.11 22.58 7.17
C LYS A 109 8.62 22.26 7.27
N SER A 110 7.81 23.29 7.53
CA SER A 110 6.35 23.18 7.44
C SER A 110 5.93 22.76 6.03
N ALA A 111 4.79 22.07 5.94
CA ALA A 111 4.27 21.56 4.67
C ALA A 111 3.05 22.37 4.25
N SER A 112 3.03 22.85 3.00
CA SER A 112 1.88 23.57 2.44
C SER A 112 0.67 22.67 2.20
N HIS A 113 0.89 21.36 2.01
CA HIS A 113 -0.17 20.40 1.75
C HIS A 113 0.14 19.02 2.36
N MET A 114 -0.42 18.73 3.52
CA MET A 114 -0.26 17.43 4.21
C MET A 114 -1.60 16.93 4.75
N PRO A 115 -2.45 16.32 3.91
CA PRO A 115 -3.78 15.89 4.31
C PRO A 115 -3.75 14.77 5.36
N GLN A 116 -4.81 14.68 6.15
CA GLN A 116 -5.01 13.59 7.10
C GLN A 116 -5.21 12.25 6.37
N LEU A 117 -4.65 11.20 6.94
CA LEU A 117 -4.87 9.83 6.52
C LEU A 117 -6.25 9.35 6.96
N LYS A 118 -6.82 8.48 6.14
CA LYS A 118 -8.05 7.73 6.44
C LYS A 118 -7.75 6.24 6.39
N TRP A 119 -8.49 5.47 7.18
CA TRP A 119 -8.36 4.03 7.16
C TRP A 119 -8.89 3.47 5.83
N GLU A 120 -8.23 2.45 5.33
CA GLU A 120 -8.59 1.83 4.06
C GLU A 120 -8.63 0.31 4.23
N ASN A 121 -9.78 -0.29 3.94
CA ASN A 121 -10.06 -1.68 4.27
C ASN A 121 -9.37 -2.68 3.33
N GLU A 122 -9.18 -2.32 2.05
CA GLU A 122 -8.42 -3.13 1.08
C GLU A 122 -6.95 -3.20 1.49
N LEU A 123 -6.33 -2.05 1.81
CA LEU A 123 -4.94 -2.02 2.31
C LEU A 123 -4.77 -2.76 3.64
N ALA A 124 -5.75 -2.63 4.55
CA ALA A 124 -5.75 -3.36 5.81
C ALA A 124 -5.83 -4.88 5.62
N TYR A 125 -6.65 -5.35 4.68
CA TYR A 125 -6.74 -6.76 4.33
C TYR A 125 -5.40 -7.28 3.78
N LEU A 126 -4.75 -6.53 2.88
CA LEU A 126 -3.43 -6.91 2.36
C LEU A 126 -2.36 -6.94 3.46
N ALA A 127 -2.43 -6.02 4.43
CA ALA A 127 -1.53 -6.03 5.59
C ALA A 127 -1.75 -7.27 6.49
N VAL A 128 -2.99 -7.74 6.64
CA VAL A 128 -3.29 -9.01 7.34
C VAL A 128 -2.66 -10.19 6.63
N LEU A 129 -2.77 -10.27 5.30
CA LEU A 129 -2.12 -11.34 4.52
C LEU A 129 -0.59 -11.30 4.67
N HIS A 130 -0.02 -10.11 4.79
CA HIS A 130 1.40 -9.94 5.07
C HIS A 130 1.80 -10.43 6.46
N ALA A 131 1.08 -10.01 7.49
CA ALA A 131 1.34 -10.42 8.87
C ALA A 131 1.25 -11.95 9.03
N LYS A 132 0.31 -12.60 8.32
CA LYS A 132 0.14 -14.05 8.32
C LYS A 132 1.30 -14.84 7.68
N ARG A 133 2.26 -14.17 7.04
CA ARG A 133 3.51 -14.83 6.59
C ARG A 133 4.53 -15.02 7.71
N CYS A 134 4.40 -14.26 8.81
CA CYS A 134 5.34 -14.23 9.93
C CYS A 134 6.81 -14.06 9.51
N LYS A 135 7.03 -13.29 8.44
CA LYS A 135 8.36 -12.93 7.94
C LYS A 135 8.53 -11.43 8.11
N PHE A 136 9.52 -11.03 8.91
CA PHE A 136 9.86 -9.63 9.12
C PHE A 136 10.69 -9.08 7.95
N ALA A 137 10.04 -8.96 6.78
CA ALA A 137 10.65 -8.47 5.57
C ALA A 137 9.57 -7.83 4.68
N HIS A 138 9.94 -6.83 3.89
CA HIS A 138 8.99 -6.20 2.98
C HIS A 138 8.42 -7.20 1.95
N GLY A 139 7.13 -7.06 1.67
CA GLY A 139 6.46 -7.85 0.63
C GLY A 139 6.90 -7.41 -0.76
N GLN A 140 6.88 -8.36 -1.72
CA GLN A 140 7.24 -8.07 -3.11
C GLN A 140 6.21 -7.18 -3.82
N CYS A 141 4.90 -7.41 -3.60
CA CYS A 141 3.86 -6.56 -4.16
C CYS A 141 2.52 -6.67 -3.41
N HIS A 142 1.92 -5.52 -3.12
CA HIS A 142 0.68 -5.33 -2.35
C HIS A 142 -0.11 -4.12 -2.87
N ASN A 143 0.00 -3.86 -4.18
CA ASN A 143 -0.67 -2.76 -4.87
C ASN A 143 -2.15 -3.05 -5.08
N THR A 144 -2.96 -2.01 -5.00
CA THR A 144 -4.38 -2.09 -5.36
C THR A 144 -4.65 -1.37 -6.67
N GLN A 145 -5.85 -1.55 -7.22
CA GLN A 145 -6.23 -0.83 -8.43
C GLN A 145 -6.34 0.69 -8.20
N ARG A 146 -6.60 1.12 -6.95
CA ARG A 146 -6.60 2.54 -6.59
C ARG A 146 -5.22 3.03 -6.14
N PHE A 147 -4.41 2.15 -5.55
CA PHE A 147 -3.09 2.47 -5.02
C PHE A 147 -2.02 1.61 -5.70
N HIS A 148 -1.58 2.05 -6.88
CA HIS A 148 -0.61 1.34 -7.72
C HIS A 148 0.82 1.28 -7.15
N TYR A 149 1.11 2.08 -6.12
CA TYR A 149 2.43 2.15 -5.48
C TYR A 149 2.27 2.21 -3.96
N SER A 150 1.51 1.27 -3.38
CA SER A 150 1.32 1.23 -1.94
C SER A 150 2.67 0.98 -1.25
N ARG A 151 2.99 1.78 -0.24
CA ARG A 151 4.20 1.60 0.59
C ARG A 151 3.85 0.77 1.82
N GLN A 152 4.88 0.40 2.58
CA GLN A 152 4.73 -0.45 3.76
C GLN A 152 5.70 0.01 4.86
N ASN A 153 5.18 0.11 6.08
CA ASN A 153 5.99 0.12 7.29
C ASN A 153 5.79 -1.22 8.01
N ILE A 154 6.86 -1.82 8.52
CA ILE A 154 6.82 -3.03 9.35
C ILE A 154 7.44 -2.70 10.70
N GLY A 155 6.90 -3.28 11.77
CA GLY A 155 7.40 -3.06 13.13
C GLY A 155 7.14 -4.28 14.00
N TYR A 156 8.04 -4.50 14.95
CA TYR A 156 7.89 -5.45 16.05
C TYR A 156 8.21 -4.69 17.34
N TYR A 157 7.69 -5.20 18.46
CA TYR A 157 7.98 -4.72 19.81
C TYR A 157 8.35 -5.91 20.69
#